data_AF-A0A352VR48-F1
#
_entry.id   AF-A0A352VR48-F1
#
_cell.length_a   1.000
_cell.length_b   1.000
_cell.length_c   1.000
_cell.angle_alpha   90.00
_cell.angle_beta   90.00
_cell.angle_gamma   90.00
#
_symmetry.space_group_name_H-M   'P 1'
#
loop_
_entity.id
_entity.type
_entity.pdbx_description
1 polymer ?
#
loop_
_entity_poly.entity_id
_entity_poly.type
_entity_poly.pdbx_seq_one_letter_code
_entity_poly.pdbx_strand_id
1 'polypeptide(L)'
;MRTKAICLLICLAAVSCNAGSPTELDEINAASLHGRFLLTFSNATCTLKGIELSFAQFGDGGALPESIRLFGSWQELEDNFSGDLVGALRRDTGEVRFDLVPDVRFLEGIFLDNDNIAMGYTDLSMGCTARAKGGRI
;
A
#
# COMPACT_ATOMS: atom_id res chain seq x y z
N MET A 1 12.97 -28.72 -31.21
CA MET A 1 12.59 -28.49 -29.80
C MET A 1 12.43 -27.00 -29.58
N ARG A 2 11.21 -26.50 -29.38
CA ARG A 2 10.95 -25.16 -28.84
C ARG A 2 9.75 -25.25 -27.90
N THR A 3 9.97 -24.69 -26.73
CA THR A 3 9.32 -24.97 -25.45
C THR A 3 7.98 -24.24 -25.32
N LYS A 4 7.05 -24.88 -24.62
CA LYS A 4 5.71 -24.43 -24.26
C LYS A 4 5.71 -23.09 -23.52
N ALA A 5 4.71 -22.25 -23.80
CA ALA A 5 4.14 -21.35 -22.80
C ALA A 5 2.61 -21.42 -22.94
N ILE A 6 2.04 -22.28 -22.09
CA ILE A 6 0.60 -22.41 -21.90
C ILE A 6 0.17 -21.18 -21.09
N CYS A 7 -0.43 -20.21 -21.76
CA CYS A 7 -1.10 -19.09 -21.11
C CYS A 7 -2.39 -19.64 -20.49
N LEU A 8 -2.34 -19.94 -19.19
CA LEU A 8 -3.49 -20.36 -18.41
C LEU A 8 -4.40 -19.13 -18.24
N LEU A 9 -5.42 -19.01 -19.11
CA LEU A 9 -6.52 -18.08 -18.94
C LEU A 9 -7.28 -18.46 -17.66
N ILE A 10 -7.13 -17.66 -16.61
CA ILE A 10 -8.06 -17.66 -15.48
C ILE A 10 -9.20 -16.70 -15.87
N CYS A 11 -10.32 -17.28 -16.28
CA CYS A 11 -11.59 -16.59 -16.44
C CYS A 11 -12.10 -16.12 -15.07
N LEU A 12 -11.86 -14.86 -14.69
CA LEU A 12 -12.79 -14.17 -13.78
C LEU A 12 -13.98 -13.70 -14.61
N ALA A 13 -15.12 -14.33 -14.36
CA ALA A 13 -16.38 -14.03 -15.02
C ALA A 13 -16.78 -12.57 -14.80
N ALA A 14 -17.20 -11.96 -15.90
CA ALA A 14 -17.75 -10.62 -16.03
C ALA A 14 -18.77 -10.26 -14.94
N VAL A 15 -18.40 -9.29 -14.10
CA VAL A 15 -19.36 -8.33 -13.53
C VAL A 15 -19.37 -7.14 -14.47
N SER A 16 -20.45 -7.04 -15.25
CA SER A 16 -20.93 -5.89 -16.02
C SER A 16 -19.95 -4.71 -16.19
N CYS A 17 -19.32 -4.64 -17.36
CA CYS A 17 -18.78 -3.41 -17.92
C CYS A 17 -19.91 -2.37 -18.08
N ASN A 18 -20.08 -1.47 -17.11
CA ASN A 18 -20.65 -0.13 -17.31
C ASN A 18 -20.36 0.80 -16.12
N ALA A 19 -19.12 0.81 -15.64
CA ALA A 19 -18.57 1.94 -14.93
C ALA A 19 -17.58 2.59 -15.90
N GLY A 20 -17.69 3.90 -16.14
CA GLY A 20 -16.63 4.61 -16.85
C GLY A 20 -15.29 4.23 -16.23
N SER A 21 -14.30 3.91 -17.05
CA SER A 21 -12.94 3.69 -16.56
C SER A 21 -12.61 4.86 -15.63
N PRO A 22 -12.28 4.62 -14.35
CA PRO A 22 -12.12 5.72 -13.43
C PRO A 22 -10.93 6.55 -13.93
N THR A 23 -11.24 7.76 -14.38
CA THR A 23 -10.31 8.89 -14.40
C THR A 23 -9.99 9.35 -12.97
N GLU A 24 -10.08 8.48 -11.95
CA GLU A 24 -9.98 8.81 -10.51
C GLU A 24 -8.54 9.04 -10.04
N LEU A 25 -7.53 8.83 -10.89
CA LEU A 25 -6.13 9.09 -10.54
C LEU A 25 -5.68 10.55 -10.72
N ASP A 26 -6.56 11.42 -11.22
CA ASP A 26 -6.35 12.87 -11.12
C ASP A 26 -6.40 13.37 -9.65
N GLU A 27 -6.79 12.53 -8.68
CA GLU A 27 -6.94 12.92 -7.27
C GLU A 27 -5.70 12.65 -6.39
N ILE A 28 -4.85 11.68 -6.77
CA ILE A 28 -3.62 11.39 -6.00
C ILE A 28 -2.51 12.35 -6.45
N ASN A 29 -2.29 13.38 -5.64
CA ASN A 29 -1.12 14.22 -5.77
C ASN A 29 -0.01 13.62 -4.92
N ALA A 30 0.85 12.81 -5.52
CA ALA A 30 1.93 12.18 -4.76
C ALA A 30 2.92 13.19 -4.14
N ALA A 31 2.96 14.46 -4.59
CA ALA A 31 3.72 15.51 -3.92
C ALA A 31 3.07 15.94 -2.58
N SER A 32 1.76 15.72 -2.39
CA SER A 32 1.05 15.95 -1.13
C SER A 32 0.96 14.71 -0.23
N LEU A 33 1.50 13.56 -0.66
CA LEU A 33 1.66 12.36 0.18
C LEU A 33 2.78 12.59 1.20
N HIS A 34 2.47 13.29 2.28
CA HIS A 34 3.34 13.47 3.43
C HIS A 34 2.51 13.37 4.70
N GLY A 35 3.14 13.22 5.86
CA GLY A 35 2.43 13.20 7.14
C GLY A 35 2.10 11.79 7.61
N ARG A 36 1.18 11.69 8.57
CA ARG A 36 0.96 10.50 9.39
C ARG A 36 -0.34 9.82 8.98
N PHE A 37 -0.33 8.50 8.88
CA PHE A 37 -1.48 7.67 8.55
C PHE A 37 -1.63 6.59 9.61
N LEU A 38 -2.83 6.44 10.16
CA LEU A 38 -3.13 5.37 11.10
C LEU A 38 -3.86 4.23 10.40
N LEU A 39 -3.20 3.07 10.30
CA LEU A 39 -3.80 1.83 9.83
C LEU A 39 -4.55 1.12 10.96
N THR A 40 -5.84 0.88 10.74
CA THR A 40 -6.68 0.05 11.61
C THR A 40 -6.95 -1.29 10.94
N PHE A 41 -6.65 -2.38 11.64
CA PHE A 41 -6.79 -3.74 11.11
C PHE A 41 -8.19 -4.33 11.35
N SER A 42 -8.60 -5.17 10.42
CA SER A 42 -9.84 -5.94 10.41
C SER A 42 -9.57 -7.31 9.79
N ASN A 43 -10.43 -8.29 10.10
CA ASN A 43 -10.30 -9.67 9.61
C ASN A 43 -8.89 -10.25 9.83
N ALA A 44 -8.27 -9.92 10.97
CA ALA A 44 -6.94 -10.39 11.30
C ALA A 44 -6.99 -11.84 11.80
N THR A 45 -6.04 -12.67 11.35
CA THR A 45 -5.85 -14.04 11.87
C THR A 45 -5.07 -14.07 13.18
N CYS A 46 -4.63 -12.91 13.67
CA CYS A 46 -3.93 -12.72 14.93
C CYS A 46 -4.38 -11.41 15.62
N THR A 47 -3.88 -11.16 16.83
CA THR A 47 -4.06 -9.87 17.51
C THR A 47 -3.07 -8.87 16.93
N LEU A 48 -3.58 -7.80 16.31
CA LEU A 48 -2.78 -6.69 15.79
C LEU A 48 -3.22 -5.38 16.43
N LYS A 49 -2.25 -4.56 16.82
CA LYS A 49 -2.47 -3.16 17.16
C LYS A 49 -2.47 -2.31 15.89
N GLY A 50 -2.94 -1.08 15.98
CA GLY A 50 -2.81 -0.14 14.87
C GLY A 50 -1.35 0.09 14.51
N ILE A 51 -1.08 0.33 13.23
CA ILE A 51 0.24 0.75 12.76
C ILE A 51 0.12 2.18 12.27
N GLU A 52 0.99 3.05 12.74
CA GLU A 52 1.11 4.39 12.20
C GLU A 52 2.27 4.43 11.20
N LEU A 53 2.00 4.98 10.01
CA LEU A 53 2.98 5.27 8.98
C LEU A 53 3.22 6.76 8.93
N SER A 54 4.48 7.20 8.93
CA SER A 54 4.86 8.60 8.80
C SER A 54 5.68 8.78 7.52
N PHE A 55 5.16 9.52 6.56
CA PHE A 55 5.86 9.82 5.31
C PHE A 55 6.55 11.18 5.39
N ALA A 56 7.81 11.22 4.98
CA ALA A 56 8.54 12.47 4.83
C ALA A 56 8.15 13.17 3.51
N GLN A 57 8.23 14.50 3.51
CA GLN A 57 7.86 15.34 2.38
C GLN A 57 8.67 14.99 1.12
N PHE A 58 7.97 14.77 0.01
CA PHE A 58 8.58 14.69 -1.32
C PHE A 58 8.78 16.10 -1.86
N GLY A 59 9.97 16.38 -2.41
CA GLY A 59 10.33 17.72 -2.87
C GLY A 59 9.41 18.26 -3.98
N ASP A 60 9.27 19.58 -4.00
CA ASP A 60 8.37 20.30 -4.92
C ASP A 60 8.92 20.30 -6.36
N GLY A 61 8.10 19.86 -7.32
CA GLY A 61 8.17 20.35 -8.70
C GLY A 61 8.85 19.44 -9.73
N GLY A 62 8.01 18.84 -10.58
CA GLY A 62 8.42 18.11 -11.78
C GLY A 62 7.34 17.14 -12.24
N ALA A 63 7.46 16.61 -13.46
CA ALA A 63 6.69 15.44 -13.84
C ALA A 63 7.10 14.28 -12.91
N LEU A 64 6.13 13.72 -12.18
CA LEU A 64 6.39 12.61 -11.27
C LEU A 64 6.79 11.37 -12.07
N PRO A 65 7.81 10.60 -11.64
CA PRO A 65 8.15 9.33 -12.25
C PRO A 65 7.00 8.32 -12.09
N GLU A 66 6.96 7.30 -12.95
CA GLU A 66 5.96 6.22 -12.88
C GLU A 66 5.94 5.53 -11.51
N SER A 67 7.14 5.34 -10.92
CA SER A 67 7.33 4.79 -9.59
C SER A 67 7.96 5.83 -8.68
N ILE A 68 7.24 6.21 -7.64
CA ILE A 68 7.64 7.22 -6.67
C ILE A 68 8.14 6.49 -5.44
N ARG A 69 9.43 6.67 -5.12
CA ARG A 69 10.00 6.07 -3.91
C ARG A 69 9.40 6.75 -2.68
N LEU A 70 8.83 5.97 -1.79
CA LEU A 70 8.32 6.42 -0.50
C LEU A 70 9.36 6.14 0.60
N PHE A 71 9.60 7.12 1.46
CA PHE A 71 10.46 6.98 2.63
C PHE A 71 9.78 7.60 3.86
N GLY A 72 10.07 7.05 5.03
CA GLY A 72 9.39 7.42 6.25
C GLY A 72 9.77 6.56 7.43
N SER A 73 8.89 6.52 8.43
CA SER A 73 8.97 5.59 9.54
C SER A 73 7.62 4.92 9.76
N TRP A 74 7.63 3.80 10.47
CA TRP A 74 6.42 3.16 10.98
C TRP A 74 6.57 2.87 12.47
N GLN A 75 5.46 2.82 13.18
CA GLN A 75 5.41 2.41 14.59
C GLN A 75 4.15 1.57 14.85
N GLU A 76 4.28 0.59 15.73
CA GLU A 76 3.12 -0.08 16.33
C GLU A 76 2.57 0.80 17.45
N LEU A 77 1.26 1.01 17.48
CA LEU A 77 0.64 1.76 18.57
C LEU A 77 0.93 1.10 19.91
N GLU A 78 1.14 1.93 20.94
CA GLU A 78 1.43 1.49 22.31
C GLU A 78 2.75 0.73 22.49
N ASP A 79 3.54 0.57 21.43
CA ASP A 79 4.89 0.01 21.50
C ASP A 79 5.93 1.12 21.27
N ASN A 80 7.08 1.02 21.95
CA ASN A 80 8.19 1.99 21.78
C ASN A 80 9.07 1.67 20.57
N PHE A 81 8.59 0.82 19.67
CA PHE A 81 9.32 0.42 18.49
C PHE A 81 8.95 1.30 17.30
N SER A 82 9.97 1.81 16.61
CA SER A 82 9.81 2.40 15.28
C SER A 82 10.83 1.80 14.32
N GLY A 83 10.41 1.65 13.07
CA GLY A 83 11.26 1.17 11.98
C GLY A 83 11.26 2.15 10.81
N ASP A 84 12.31 2.06 9.99
CA ASP A 84 12.34 2.80 8.73
C ASP A 84 11.31 2.20 7.76
N LEU A 85 10.60 3.08 7.06
CA LEU A 85 9.66 2.71 6.00
C LEU A 85 10.31 3.02 4.66
N VAL A 86 10.40 2.01 3.80
CA VAL A 86 10.78 2.17 2.39
C VAL A 86 9.74 1.45 1.55
N GLY A 87 9.24 2.15 0.54
CA GLY A 87 8.28 1.60 -0.41
C GLY A 87 8.32 2.29 -1.76
N ALA A 88 7.43 1.88 -2.63
CA ALA A 88 7.22 2.52 -3.92
C ALA A 88 5.72 2.66 -4.19
N LEU A 89 5.33 3.84 -4.63
CA LEU A 89 3.99 4.14 -5.11
C LEU A 89 4.01 4.17 -6.63
N ARG A 90 3.10 3.42 -7.25
CA ARG A 90 2.82 3.55 -8.68
C ARG A 90 1.89 4.73 -8.91
N ARG A 91 2.39 5.76 -9.60
CA ARG A 91 1.67 7.01 -9.85
C ARG A 91 0.31 6.78 -10.51
N ASP A 92 0.25 5.85 -11.47
CA ASP A 92 -0.92 5.62 -12.31
C ASP A 92 -1.90 4.59 -11.75
N THR A 93 -1.61 3.97 -10.61
CA THR A 93 -2.52 2.98 -10.00
C THR A 93 -2.75 3.22 -8.51
N GLY A 94 -1.96 4.06 -7.86
CA GLY A 94 -1.96 4.20 -6.41
C GLY A 94 -1.39 2.98 -5.68
N GLU A 95 -0.98 1.93 -6.40
CA GLU A 95 -0.47 0.69 -5.82
C GLU A 95 0.82 0.95 -5.04
N VAL A 96 0.92 0.32 -3.88
CA VAL A 96 2.03 0.52 -2.97
C VAL A 96 2.36 -0.75 -2.21
N ARG A 97 3.66 -0.95 -1.98
CA ARG A 97 4.19 -1.98 -1.08
C ARG A 97 5.17 -1.34 -0.11
N PHE A 98 5.07 -1.75 1.15
CA PHE A 98 5.99 -1.39 2.23
C PHE A 98 6.51 -2.66 2.90
N ASP A 99 7.82 -2.82 2.95
CA ASP A 99 8.44 -3.85 3.79
C ASP A 99 8.72 -3.23 5.17
N LEU A 100 7.97 -3.65 6.18
CA LEU A 100 8.13 -3.22 7.57
C LEU A 100 9.33 -3.89 8.22
N VAL A 101 9.49 -5.18 7.92
CA VAL A 101 10.68 -5.99 8.22
C VAL A 101 11.00 -6.76 6.94
N PRO A 102 12.17 -6.53 6.29
CA PRO A 102 12.51 -7.15 5.01
C PRO A 102 12.25 -8.65 4.99
N ASP A 103 11.54 -9.13 3.97
CA ASP A 103 11.18 -10.54 3.74
C ASP A 103 10.35 -11.23 4.85
N VAL A 104 9.95 -10.50 5.90
CA VAL A 104 9.23 -11.07 7.04
C VAL A 104 7.84 -10.46 7.20
N ARG A 105 7.75 -9.12 7.15
CA ARG A 105 6.52 -8.39 7.41
C ARG A 105 6.36 -7.25 6.43
N PHE A 106 5.20 -7.20 5.78
CA PHE A 106 4.93 -6.22 4.74
C PHE A 106 3.46 -5.83 4.67
N LEU A 107 3.25 -4.66 4.06
CA LEU A 107 1.96 -4.11 3.68
C LEU A 107 1.92 -3.97 2.17
N GLU A 108 0.82 -4.37 1.55
CA GLU A 108 0.56 -4.20 0.12
C GLU A 108 -0.85 -3.69 -0.09
N GLY A 109 -1.01 -2.70 -0.98
CA GLY A 109 -2.31 -2.08 -1.15
C GLY A 109 -2.31 -0.92 -2.12
N ILE A 110 -3.23 0.02 -1.88
CA ILE A 110 -3.54 1.13 -2.77
C ILE A 110 -3.85 2.39 -1.95
N PHE A 111 -3.28 3.53 -2.36
CA PHE A 111 -3.79 4.84 -1.98
C PHE A 111 -5.07 5.11 -2.76
N LEU A 112 -6.15 5.40 -2.03
CA LEU A 112 -7.45 5.71 -2.63
C LEU A 112 -7.53 7.19 -3.00
N ASP A 113 -6.93 8.03 -2.16
CA ASP A 113 -6.75 9.46 -2.35
C ASP A 113 -5.53 9.92 -1.52
N ASN A 114 -5.33 11.22 -1.34
CA ASN A 114 -4.19 11.75 -0.56
C ASN A 114 -4.28 11.49 0.95
N ASP A 115 -5.44 11.10 1.46
CA ASP A 115 -5.75 10.96 2.88
C ASP A 115 -6.18 9.55 3.28
N ASN A 116 -6.52 8.69 2.31
CA ASN A 116 -7.05 7.36 2.55
C ASN A 116 -6.24 6.27 1.84
N ILE A 117 -6.03 5.16 2.54
CA ILE A 117 -5.25 4.02 2.07
C ILE A 117 -5.94 2.70 2.45
N ALA A 118 -5.87 1.70 1.58
CA ALA A 118 -6.36 0.35 1.82
C ALA A 118 -5.22 -0.65 1.65
N MET A 119 -5.05 -1.55 2.61
CA MET A 119 -3.88 -2.43 2.72
C MET A 119 -4.25 -3.87 3.08
N GLY A 120 -3.47 -4.82 2.58
CA GLY A 120 -3.27 -6.13 3.16
C GLY A 120 -2.00 -6.13 4.00
N TYR A 121 -2.05 -6.77 5.16
CA TYR A 121 -0.90 -7.01 6.03
C TYR A 121 -0.55 -8.48 6.02
N THR A 122 0.74 -8.78 5.96
CA THR A 122 1.28 -10.13 6.09
C THR A 122 2.48 -10.13 7.02
N ASP A 123 2.49 -11.06 7.97
CA ASP A 123 3.63 -11.39 8.83
C ASP A 123 3.91 -12.89 8.74
N LEU A 124 5.02 -13.23 8.08
CA LEU A 124 5.44 -14.60 7.84
C LEU A 124 6.04 -15.27 9.09
N SER A 125 6.52 -14.50 10.06
CA SER A 125 7.14 -15.05 11.28
C SER A 125 6.13 -15.77 12.18
N MET A 126 4.87 -15.32 12.14
CA MET A 126 3.79 -15.84 12.97
C MET A 126 2.56 -16.29 12.16
N GLY A 127 2.63 -16.23 10.82
CA GLY A 127 1.53 -16.63 9.93
C GLY A 127 0.31 -15.71 10.05
N CYS A 128 0.52 -14.42 10.33
CA CYS A 128 -0.58 -13.47 10.46
C CYS A 128 -0.89 -12.77 9.14
N THR A 129 -2.19 -12.65 8.86
CA THR A 129 -2.69 -11.82 7.76
C THR A 129 -3.84 -10.97 8.25
N ALA A 130 -4.00 -9.77 7.70
CA ALA A 130 -5.11 -8.88 8.03
C ALA A 130 -5.43 -7.94 6.86
N ARG A 131 -6.59 -7.31 6.91
CA ARG A 131 -6.93 -6.15 6.08
C ARG A 131 -6.80 -4.89 6.92
N ALA A 132 -6.26 -3.83 6.35
CA ALA A 132 -6.15 -2.54 7.00
C ALA A 132 -6.85 -1.46 6.16
N LYS A 133 -7.51 -0.54 6.85
CA LYS A 133 -7.86 0.77 6.30
C LYS A 133 -7.05 1.82 7.05
N GLY A 134 -6.46 2.75 6.33
CA GLY A 134 -5.74 3.88 6.89
C GLY A 134 -6.34 5.21 6.52
N GLY A 135 -6.25 6.16 7.46
CA GLY A 135 -6.59 7.56 7.25
C GLY A 135 -5.48 8.46 7.77
N ARG A 136 -5.28 9.63 7.12
CA ARG A 136 -4.36 10.66 7.59
C ARG A 136 -4.80 11.21 8.96
N ILE A 137 -3.84 11.47 9.86
CA ILE A 137 -4.05 11.99 11.23
C ILE A 137 -3.21 13.24 11.52
#